data_AF-A0A5B8MMD1-F1
#
_entry.id   AF-A0A5B8MMD1-F1
#
_cell.length_a   1.000
_cell.length_b   1.000
_cell.length_c   1.000
_cell.angle_alpha   90.00
_cell.angle_beta   90.00
_cell.angle_gamma   90.00
#
_symmetry.space_group_name_H-M   'P 1'
#
loop_
_entity.id
_entity.type
_entity.pdbx_description
1 polymer ?
#
loop_
_entity_poly.entity_id
_entity_poly.type
_entity_poly.pdbx_seq_one_letter_code
_entity_poly.pdbx_strand_id
1 'polypeptide(L)'
;MAGWLKEFDSVCDFVFLTGPFESALPVTPIVEQFFPDDPKCQWFRKMEHLEEGGVRYAGLDVGFETIGKALAEQGPFDGVLGFSQGAALSFYTAAKQQNGELVPPDGGKLKFAIIIAGFTPRDLNHRYLFNSQLETPTCHIWGDHDVLKFKSEEATKNCVEPLVLNHKAGHKVPKLSQTQVGLLSDFIHKAMQ
;
A
#
# COMPACT_ATOMS: atom_id res chain seq x y z
N MET A 1 16.10 3.78 2.76
CA MET A 1 15.02 2.87 3.21
C MET A 1 15.19 2.53 4.68
N ALA A 2 14.09 2.38 5.43
CA ALA A 2 14.16 1.84 6.78
C ALA A 2 14.74 0.42 6.70
N GLY A 3 15.90 0.18 7.33
CA GLY A 3 16.74 -0.99 7.05
C GLY A 3 16.14 -2.37 7.36
N TRP A 4 14.88 -2.46 7.78
CA TRP A 4 14.21 -3.72 8.10
C TRP A 4 13.87 -4.56 6.87
N LEU A 5 13.77 -3.97 5.67
CA LEU A 5 13.58 -4.76 4.44
C LEU A 5 14.76 -5.74 4.23
N LYS A 6 15.97 -5.37 4.67
CA LYS A 6 17.15 -6.24 4.61
C LYS A 6 17.03 -7.51 5.44
N GLU A 7 16.21 -7.48 6.49
CA GLU A 7 15.92 -8.66 7.31
C GLU A 7 15.12 -9.71 6.52
N PHE A 8 14.55 -9.32 5.37
CA PHE A 8 13.77 -10.17 4.48
C PHE A 8 14.51 -10.51 3.18
N ASP A 9 15.76 -10.07 2.96
CA ASP A 9 16.51 -10.33 1.73
C ASP A 9 16.71 -11.83 1.45
N SER A 10 16.66 -12.68 2.48
CA SER A 10 16.76 -14.14 2.34
C SER A 10 15.45 -14.83 1.98
N VAL A 11 14.31 -14.13 2.05
CA VAL A 11 12.96 -14.69 1.87
C VAL A 11 12.09 -13.90 0.87
N CYS A 12 12.50 -12.70 0.49
CA CYS A 12 11.74 -11.82 -0.40
C CYS A 12 12.67 -11.11 -1.38
N ASP A 13 12.29 -11.14 -2.66
CA ASP A 13 12.82 -10.23 -3.68
C ASP A 13 11.90 -9.01 -3.79
N PHE A 14 12.48 -7.81 -3.74
CA PHE A 14 11.73 -6.56 -3.80
C PHE A 14 11.88 -5.85 -5.14
N VAL A 15 10.76 -5.56 -5.79
CA VAL A 15 10.68 -4.67 -6.95
C VAL A 15 10.04 -3.35 -6.53
N PHE A 16 10.77 -2.24 -6.68
CA PHE A 16 10.28 -0.91 -6.32
C PHE A 16 9.75 -0.19 -7.54
N LEU A 17 8.48 0.18 -7.50
CA LEU A 17 7.83 0.92 -8.58
C LEU A 17 7.84 2.43 -8.31
N THR A 18 8.02 3.21 -9.36
CA THR A 18 7.94 4.68 -9.33
C THR A 18 6.53 5.13 -9.69
N GLY A 19 5.96 6.03 -8.89
CA GLY A 19 4.65 6.62 -9.19
C GLY A 19 4.67 7.42 -10.51
N PRO A 20 3.59 7.40 -11.31
CA PRO A 20 3.59 7.94 -12.67
C PRO A 20 3.57 9.47 -12.75
N PHE A 21 3.31 10.17 -11.64
CA PHE A 21 3.24 11.63 -11.63
C PHE A 21 4.37 12.22 -10.81
N GLU A 22 4.95 13.31 -11.32
CA GLU A 22 5.78 14.18 -10.49
C GLU A 22 4.94 14.87 -9.41
N SER A 23 5.50 14.96 -8.22
CA SER A 23 4.92 15.65 -7.07
C SER A 23 5.13 17.14 -7.19
N ALA A 24 4.07 17.91 -6.95
CA ALA A 24 4.17 19.37 -6.92
C ALA A 24 5.03 19.80 -5.71
N LEU A 25 5.93 20.75 -5.95
CA LEU A 25 6.73 21.38 -4.90
C LEU A 25 5.91 22.44 -4.14
N PRO A 26 6.23 22.71 -2.85
CA PRO A 26 7.27 22.08 -2.05
C PRO A 26 6.82 20.71 -1.51
N VAL A 27 7.75 19.76 -1.44
CA VAL A 27 7.51 18.54 -0.66
C VAL A 27 7.71 18.84 0.83
N THR A 28 7.32 17.92 1.70
CA THR A 28 7.52 18.13 3.15
C THR A 28 9.02 18.21 3.46
N PRO A 29 9.46 19.02 4.45
CA PRO A 29 10.89 19.19 4.76
C PRO A 29 11.64 17.88 5.03
N ILE A 30 10.94 16.85 5.55
CA ILE A 30 11.52 15.54 5.78
C ILE A 30 11.87 14.81 4.48
N VAL A 31 11.07 14.99 3.42
CA VAL A 31 11.33 14.39 2.11
C VAL A 31 12.48 15.11 1.43
N GLU A 32 12.54 16.45 1.52
CA GLU A 32 13.69 17.25 1.07
C GLU A 32 14.99 16.86 1.77
N GLN A 33 14.98 16.64 3.08
CA GLN A 33 16.18 16.33 3.86
C GLN A 33 16.72 14.92 3.60
N PHE A 34 15.85 13.90 3.54
CA PHE A 34 16.29 12.50 3.48
C PHE A 34 16.41 11.95 2.06
N PHE A 35 15.76 12.58 1.10
CA PHE A 35 15.73 12.14 -0.30
C PHE A 35 15.89 13.34 -1.23
N PRO A 36 16.94 14.17 -1.10
CA PRO A 36 17.05 15.41 -1.87
C PRO A 36 17.01 15.15 -3.38
N ASP A 37 17.71 14.10 -3.84
CA ASP A 37 17.94 13.82 -5.25
C ASP A 37 16.91 12.85 -5.88
N ASP A 38 16.06 12.20 -5.07
CA ASP A 38 15.09 11.24 -5.59
C ASP A 38 13.98 11.95 -6.37
N PRO A 39 13.53 11.44 -7.52
CA PRO A 39 12.32 11.92 -8.18
C PRO A 39 11.15 11.90 -7.20
N LYS A 40 10.56 13.07 -6.96
CA LYS A 40 9.39 13.17 -6.09
C LYS A 40 8.20 12.73 -6.91
N CYS A 41 7.72 11.52 -6.66
CA CYS A 41 6.63 10.92 -7.42
C CYS A 41 5.40 10.64 -6.54
N GLN A 42 4.24 10.59 -7.17
CA GLN A 42 2.95 10.30 -6.56
C GLN A 42 2.12 9.37 -7.47
N TRP A 43 1.23 8.59 -6.85
CA TRP A 43 0.37 7.61 -7.52
C TRP A 43 -0.92 8.21 -8.09
N PHE A 44 -1.41 9.29 -7.49
CA PHE A 44 -2.48 10.12 -8.01
C PHE A 44 -2.24 11.57 -7.58
N ARG A 45 -2.68 12.52 -8.40
CA ARG A 45 -2.26 13.94 -8.30
C ARG A 45 -2.88 14.69 -7.13
N LYS A 46 -4.18 14.48 -6.89
CA LYS A 46 -4.91 15.15 -5.81
C LYS A 46 -6.18 14.40 -5.44
N MET A 47 -6.59 14.57 -4.19
CA MET A 47 -7.92 14.23 -3.71
C MET A 47 -8.85 15.42 -3.97
N GLU A 48 -9.87 15.22 -4.79
CA GLU A 48 -10.92 16.18 -5.06
C GLU A 48 -12.16 15.79 -4.24
N HIS A 49 -12.73 16.76 -3.53
CA HIS A 49 -14.02 16.61 -2.88
C HIS A 49 -15.10 17.02 -3.88
N LEU A 50 -15.96 16.08 -4.23
CA LEU A 50 -17.09 16.29 -5.12
C LEU A 50 -18.31 16.75 -4.33
N GLU A 51 -19.33 17.20 -5.06
CA GLU A 51 -20.65 17.45 -4.49
C GLU A 51 -21.19 16.19 -3.79
N GLU A 52 -22.08 16.39 -2.81
CA GLU A 52 -22.69 15.31 -2.02
C GLU A 52 -21.71 14.44 -1.21
N GLY A 53 -20.47 14.92 -1.00
CA GLY A 53 -19.47 14.24 -0.18
C GLY A 53 -18.70 13.13 -0.90
N GLY A 54 -18.82 13.05 -2.23
CA GLY A 54 -18.00 12.16 -3.05
C GLY A 54 -16.51 12.53 -3.01
N VAL A 55 -15.64 11.57 -3.27
CA VAL A 55 -14.18 11.80 -3.39
C VAL A 55 -13.70 11.26 -4.73
N ARG A 56 -12.83 12.01 -5.41
CA ARG A 56 -12.12 11.56 -6.62
C ARG A 56 -10.62 11.70 -6.44
N TYR A 57 -9.86 10.68 -6.85
CA TYR A 57 -8.41 10.71 -6.91
C TYR A 57 -7.98 10.98 -8.35
N ALA A 58 -7.62 12.22 -8.65
CA ALA A 58 -7.29 12.64 -10.00
C ALA A 58 -6.05 11.89 -10.53
N GLY A 59 -6.20 11.14 -11.62
CA GLY A 59 -5.13 10.34 -12.24
C GLY A 59 -4.94 8.94 -11.66
N LEU A 60 -5.85 8.46 -10.80
CA LEU A 60 -5.78 7.12 -10.22
C LEU A 60 -5.76 6.00 -11.26
N ASP A 61 -6.44 6.19 -12.38
CA ASP A 61 -6.45 5.33 -13.56
C ASP A 61 -5.03 5.05 -14.08
N VAL A 62 -4.21 6.10 -14.25
CA VAL A 62 -2.80 5.95 -14.66
C VAL A 62 -1.99 5.21 -13.60
N GLY A 63 -2.31 5.43 -12.32
CA GLY A 63 -1.74 4.66 -11.22
C GLY A 63 -2.03 3.16 -11.35
N PHE A 64 -3.29 2.80 -11.65
CA PHE A 64 -3.67 1.41 -11.91
C PHE A 64 -3.03 0.83 -13.15
N GLU A 65 -2.94 1.58 -14.24
CA GLU A 65 -2.24 1.15 -15.46
C GLU A 65 -0.76 0.87 -15.17
N THR A 66 -0.12 1.71 -14.35
CA THR A 66 1.28 1.51 -13.94
C THR A 66 1.46 0.22 -13.15
N ILE A 67 0.57 -0.06 -12.19
CA ILE A 67 0.58 -1.33 -11.44
C ILE A 67 0.28 -2.52 -12.36
N GLY A 68 -0.73 -2.42 -13.22
CA GLY A 68 -1.11 -3.48 -14.15
C GLY A 68 0.02 -3.85 -15.11
N LYS A 69 0.74 -2.84 -15.63
CA LYS A 69 1.93 -3.05 -16.45
C LYS A 69 3.03 -3.76 -15.68
N ALA A 70 3.30 -3.35 -14.43
CA ALA A 70 4.28 -4.03 -13.59
C ALA A 70 3.90 -5.49 -13.34
N LEU A 71 2.65 -5.77 -12.96
CA LEU A 71 2.14 -7.13 -12.76
C LEU A 71 2.32 -8.01 -14.02
N ALA A 72 2.12 -7.43 -15.20
CA ALA A 72 2.23 -8.16 -16.47
C ALA A 72 3.68 -8.38 -16.94
N GLU A 73 4.56 -7.39 -16.75
CA GLU A 73 5.92 -7.40 -17.34
C GLU A 73 7.00 -7.87 -16.37
N GLN A 74 6.78 -7.72 -15.05
CA GLN A 74 7.75 -8.00 -14.01
C GLN A 74 7.27 -9.05 -13.01
N GLY A 75 6.02 -9.50 -13.16
CA GLY A 75 5.46 -10.59 -12.35
C GLY A 75 5.99 -11.98 -12.76
N PRO A 76 5.52 -13.04 -12.08
CA PRO A 76 4.50 -13.02 -11.04
C PRO A 76 4.98 -12.38 -9.72
N PHE A 77 4.06 -11.73 -8.99
CA PHE A 77 4.30 -11.22 -7.65
C PHE A 77 3.47 -11.97 -6.63
N ASP A 78 4.08 -12.37 -5.52
CA ASP A 78 3.38 -13.02 -4.40
C ASP A 78 2.68 -12.02 -3.47
N GLY A 79 3.15 -10.78 -3.40
CA GLY A 79 2.58 -9.79 -2.51
C GLY A 79 2.86 -8.35 -2.95
N VAL A 80 2.13 -7.43 -2.34
CA VAL A 80 2.26 -5.99 -2.60
C VAL A 80 2.47 -5.23 -1.29
N LEU A 81 3.32 -4.21 -1.31
CA LEU A 81 3.62 -3.37 -0.15
C LEU A 81 3.54 -1.90 -0.53
N GLY A 82 2.89 -1.09 0.32
CA GLY A 82 2.80 0.33 0.08
C GLY A 82 2.75 1.18 1.34
N PHE A 83 3.23 2.42 1.22
CA PHE A 83 3.19 3.44 2.27
C PHE A 83 2.27 4.60 1.88
N SER A 84 1.42 5.05 2.81
CA SER A 84 0.52 6.20 2.65
C SER A 84 -0.30 6.13 1.34
N GLN A 85 -0.03 6.97 0.35
CA GLN A 85 -0.68 6.89 -0.96
C GLN A 85 -0.39 5.56 -1.69
N GLY A 86 0.84 5.05 -1.59
CA GLY A 86 1.18 3.73 -2.12
C GLY A 86 0.48 2.60 -1.38
N ALA A 87 0.13 2.81 -0.09
CA ALA A 87 -0.67 1.86 0.67
C ALA A 87 -2.11 1.80 0.14
N ALA A 88 -2.69 2.93 -0.25
CA ALA A 88 -3.98 2.96 -0.93
C ALA A 88 -3.95 2.20 -2.26
N LEU A 89 -2.88 2.36 -3.05
CA LEU A 89 -2.70 1.59 -4.29
C LEU A 89 -2.55 0.10 -4.01
N SER A 90 -1.74 -0.29 -3.02
CA SER A 90 -1.58 -1.70 -2.61
C SER A 90 -2.92 -2.32 -2.20
N PHE A 91 -3.73 -1.56 -1.47
CA PHE A 91 -5.05 -2.00 -1.03
C PHE A 91 -6.02 -2.15 -2.21
N TYR A 92 -6.03 -1.17 -3.13
CA TYR A 92 -6.78 -1.28 -4.38
C TYR A 92 -6.32 -2.47 -5.23
N THR A 93 -5.02 -2.73 -5.37
CA THR A 93 -4.50 -3.83 -6.19
C THR A 93 -5.04 -5.17 -5.70
N ALA A 94 -4.96 -5.43 -4.39
CA ALA A 94 -5.51 -6.65 -3.80
C ALA A 94 -7.03 -6.74 -4.00
N ALA A 95 -7.76 -5.64 -3.74
CA ALA A 95 -9.22 -5.63 -3.90
C ALA A 95 -9.66 -5.80 -5.36
N LYS A 96 -8.98 -5.17 -6.31
CA LYS A 96 -9.25 -5.34 -7.75
C LYS A 96 -8.94 -6.75 -8.22
N GLN A 97 -7.89 -7.39 -7.72
CA GLN A 97 -7.61 -8.80 -8.03
C GLN A 97 -8.68 -9.74 -7.46
N GLN A 98 -9.12 -9.51 -6.22
CA GLN A 98 -10.23 -10.27 -5.62
C GLN A 98 -11.52 -10.15 -6.45
N ASN A 99 -11.80 -8.97 -7.00
CA ASN A 99 -12.96 -8.71 -7.86
C ASN A 99 -12.73 -9.10 -9.35
N GLY A 100 -11.57 -9.65 -9.71
CA GLY A 100 -11.27 -10.07 -11.08
C GLY A 100 -11.00 -8.93 -12.07
N GLU A 101 -10.69 -7.72 -11.59
CA GLU A 101 -10.53 -6.52 -12.41
C GLU A 101 -9.09 -6.15 -12.75
N LEU A 102 -8.10 -6.74 -12.07
CA LEU A 102 -6.67 -6.49 -12.29
C LEU A 102 -5.89 -7.80 -12.32
N VAL A 103 -6.26 -8.68 -13.24
CA VAL A 103 -5.68 -10.01 -13.38
C VAL A 103 -4.52 -9.96 -14.38
N PRO A 104 -3.28 -10.32 -13.98
CA PRO A 104 -2.15 -10.41 -14.91
C PRO A 104 -2.35 -11.53 -15.95
N PRO A 105 -1.64 -11.49 -17.10
CA PRO A 105 -1.81 -12.44 -18.19
C PRO A 105 -1.60 -13.91 -17.81
N ASP A 106 -0.75 -14.17 -16.82
CA ASP A 106 -0.47 -15.51 -16.28
C ASP A 106 -1.54 -16.00 -15.28
N GLY A 107 -2.52 -15.16 -14.93
CA GLY A 107 -3.56 -15.45 -13.94
C GLY A 107 -3.07 -15.41 -12.49
N GLY A 108 -1.83 -14.99 -12.25
CA GLY A 108 -1.25 -14.87 -10.92
C GLY A 108 -2.06 -13.95 -10.00
N LYS A 109 -2.21 -14.35 -8.75
CA LYS A 109 -2.87 -13.55 -7.70
C LYS A 109 -1.89 -13.26 -6.58
N LEU A 110 -1.96 -12.03 -6.07
CA LEU A 110 -1.29 -11.64 -4.85
C LEU A 110 -1.85 -12.48 -3.70
N LYS A 111 -0.93 -13.08 -2.95
CA LYS A 111 -1.20 -13.89 -1.77
C LYS A 111 -1.30 -13.06 -0.51
N PHE A 112 -0.70 -11.86 -0.48
CA PHE A 112 -0.84 -10.93 0.63
C PHE A 112 -0.62 -9.46 0.24
N ALA A 113 -1.06 -8.54 1.12
CA ALA A 113 -0.75 -7.12 1.01
C ALA A 113 -0.25 -6.53 2.35
N ILE A 114 0.78 -5.68 2.28
CA ILE A 114 1.34 -4.96 3.43
C ILE A 114 1.02 -3.46 3.28
N ILE A 115 0.22 -2.94 4.22
CA ILE A 115 -0.41 -1.62 4.17
C ILE A 115 0.19 -0.74 5.28
N ILE A 116 1.15 0.10 4.95
CA ILE A 116 1.87 0.96 5.91
C ILE A 116 1.27 2.36 5.93
N ALA A 117 0.78 2.80 7.09
CA ALA A 117 0.09 4.08 7.29
C ALA A 117 -1.01 4.32 6.24
N GLY A 118 -1.72 3.26 5.88
CA GLY A 118 -2.77 3.29 4.87
C GLY A 118 -4.12 3.73 5.41
N PHE A 119 -5.06 3.87 4.50
CA PHE A 119 -6.45 4.26 4.76
C PHE A 119 -7.35 3.51 3.77
N THR A 120 -8.63 3.34 4.10
CA THR A 120 -9.63 2.82 3.14
C THR A 120 -9.73 3.80 1.98
N PRO A 121 -9.37 3.41 0.74
CA PRO A 121 -9.51 4.28 -0.40
C PRO A 121 -11.00 4.52 -0.72
N ARG A 122 -11.38 5.76 -1.05
CA ARG A 122 -12.80 6.17 -1.16
C ARG A 122 -13.15 6.84 -2.49
N ASP A 123 -12.34 6.63 -3.53
CA ASP A 123 -12.67 7.13 -4.87
C ASP A 123 -14.06 6.64 -5.28
N LEU A 124 -14.91 7.57 -5.74
CA LEU A 124 -16.32 7.31 -6.04
C LEU A 124 -16.50 6.15 -7.03
N ASN A 125 -15.58 6.03 -8.00
CA ASN A 125 -15.64 5.00 -9.03
C ASN A 125 -15.08 3.66 -8.58
N HIS A 126 -14.47 3.57 -7.40
CA HIS A 126 -13.80 2.34 -6.92
C HIS A 126 -14.16 1.95 -5.48
N ARG A 127 -14.97 2.76 -4.78
CA ARG A 127 -15.38 2.47 -3.39
C ARG A 127 -16.15 1.15 -3.24
N TYR A 128 -16.78 0.67 -4.32
CA TYR A 128 -17.51 -0.60 -4.31
C TYR A 128 -16.62 -1.81 -4.02
N LEU A 129 -15.30 -1.70 -4.29
CA LEU A 129 -14.31 -2.75 -4.02
C LEU A 129 -14.23 -3.11 -2.53
N PHE A 130 -14.71 -2.23 -1.65
CA PHE A 130 -14.72 -2.40 -0.20
C PHE A 130 -16.14 -2.60 0.36
N ASN A 131 -17.12 -2.96 -0.48
CA ASN A 131 -18.46 -3.36 -0.01
C ASN A 131 -18.45 -4.73 0.70
N SER A 132 -17.43 -5.55 0.43
CA SER A 132 -17.13 -6.80 1.13
C SER A 132 -15.72 -6.73 1.71
N GLN A 133 -15.45 -7.55 2.72
CA GLN A 133 -14.10 -7.68 3.26
C GLN A 133 -13.15 -8.30 2.23
N LEU A 134 -11.90 -7.85 2.27
CA LEU A 134 -10.79 -8.42 1.53
C LEU A 134 -10.37 -9.74 2.19
N GLU A 135 -10.44 -10.83 1.44
CA GLU A 135 -10.02 -12.17 1.82
C GLU A 135 -8.52 -12.36 1.64
N THR A 136 -7.89 -11.64 0.71
CA THR A 136 -6.43 -11.60 0.59
C THR A 136 -5.81 -11.19 1.93
N PRO A 137 -4.95 -12.02 2.54
CA PRO A 137 -4.29 -11.71 3.80
C PRO A 137 -3.63 -10.33 3.80
N THR A 138 -3.86 -9.56 4.87
CA THR A 138 -3.28 -8.21 4.99
C THR A 138 -2.50 -8.03 6.29
N CYS A 139 -1.39 -7.31 6.20
CA CYS A 139 -0.67 -6.77 7.35
C CYS A 139 -0.77 -5.24 7.32
N HIS A 140 -1.33 -4.65 8.36
CA HIS A 140 -1.45 -3.20 8.52
C HIS A 140 -0.44 -2.70 9.55
N ILE A 141 0.33 -1.67 9.19
CA ILE A 141 1.37 -1.12 10.05
C ILE A 141 1.19 0.39 10.20
N TRP A 142 1.08 0.92 11.41
CA TRP A 142 1.00 2.38 11.61
C TRP A 142 1.63 2.87 12.92
N GLY A 143 1.82 4.18 12.98
CA GLY A 143 2.43 4.86 14.12
C GLY A 143 1.42 5.30 15.18
N ASP A 144 1.72 5.12 16.45
CA ASP A 144 0.87 5.56 17.57
C ASP A 144 0.73 7.09 17.64
N HIS A 145 1.75 7.80 17.15
CA HIS A 145 1.78 9.27 17.02
C HIS A 145 1.41 9.73 15.61
N ASP A 146 0.95 8.84 14.73
CA ASP A 146 0.43 9.23 13.44
C ASP A 146 -0.93 9.91 13.63
N VAL A 147 -1.02 11.16 13.19
CA VAL A 147 -2.27 11.95 13.24
C VAL A 147 -3.38 11.33 12.38
N LEU A 148 -3.03 10.45 11.45
CA LEU A 148 -3.95 9.71 10.59
C LEU A 148 -4.21 8.27 11.06
N LYS A 149 -3.70 7.84 12.23
CA LYS A 149 -3.83 6.44 12.69
C LYS A 149 -5.27 5.91 12.69
N PHE A 150 -6.25 6.77 13.00
CA PHE A 150 -7.67 6.40 13.01
C PHE A 150 -8.14 5.92 11.63
N LYS A 151 -7.55 6.42 10.53
CA LYS A 151 -7.84 5.94 9.18
C LYS A 151 -7.23 4.58 8.91
N SER A 152 -6.06 4.28 9.48
CA SER A 152 -5.44 2.96 9.42
C SER A 152 -6.23 1.93 10.23
N GLU A 153 -6.73 2.32 11.41
CA GLU A 153 -7.64 1.50 12.21
C GLU A 153 -8.99 1.26 11.52
N GLU A 154 -9.52 2.25 10.79
CA GLU A 154 -10.74 2.07 9.99
C GLU A 154 -10.50 1.11 8.81
N ALA A 155 -9.32 1.19 8.17
CA ALA A 155 -8.94 0.37 7.04
C ALA A 155 -9.01 -1.14 7.33
N THR A 156 -8.61 -1.56 8.54
CA THR A 156 -8.60 -2.98 8.93
C THR A 156 -9.99 -3.61 8.95
N LYS A 157 -11.06 -2.81 9.11
CA LYS A 157 -12.44 -3.32 9.11
C LYS A 157 -12.85 -3.90 7.76
N ASN A 158 -12.17 -3.50 6.68
CA ASN A 158 -12.39 -4.00 5.33
C ASN A 158 -11.57 -5.27 5.03
N CYS A 159 -10.94 -5.89 6.02
CA CYS A 159 -10.10 -7.08 5.84
C CYS A 159 -10.56 -8.22 6.75
N VAL A 160 -10.43 -9.45 6.27
CA VAL A 160 -10.58 -10.65 7.11
C VAL A 160 -9.30 -10.84 7.92
N GLU A 161 -9.44 -10.88 9.26
CA GLU A 161 -8.37 -11.17 10.23
C GLU A 161 -7.00 -10.51 9.94
N PRO A 162 -6.92 -9.18 9.76
CA PRO A 162 -5.67 -8.51 9.42
C PRO A 162 -4.64 -8.61 10.56
N LEU A 163 -3.37 -8.86 10.22
CA LEU A 163 -2.27 -8.67 11.16
C LEU A 163 -2.05 -7.17 11.39
N VAL A 164 -2.02 -6.73 12.64
CA VAL A 164 -1.78 -5.33 13.00
C VAL A 164 -0.45 -5.19 13.73
N LEU A 165 0.42 -4.30 13.25
CA LEU A 165 1.68 -3.94 13.90
C LEU A 165 1.73 -2.43 14.16
N ASN A 166 2.06 -2.02 15.39
CA ASN A 166 2.17 -0.60 15.74
C ASN A 166 3.59 -0.19 16.10
N HIS A 167 3.95 1.07 15.86
CA HIS A 167 5.24 1.62 16.28
C HIS A 167 5.08 3.01 16.92
N LYS A 168 6.06 3.45 17.71
CA LYS A 168 5.96 4.72 18.47
C LYS A 168 6.23 6.00 17.65
N ALA A 169 6.27 5.92 16.32
CA ALA A 169 6.57 7.11 15.50
C ALA A 169 5.28 7.72 14.92
N GLY A 170 5.43 8.83 14.18
CA GLY A 170 4.34 9.44 13.39
C GLY A 170 4.17 8.79 12.01
N HIS A 171 3.65 9.57 11.05
CA HIS A 171 3.36 9.15 9.67
C HIS A 171 4.64 8.89 8.84
N LYS A 172 5.23 7.70 8.98
CA LYS A 172 6.44 7.29 8.25
C LYS A 172 6.56 5.77 8.13
N VAL A 173 7.42 5.31 7.23
CA VAL A 173 7.82 3.91 7.17
C VAL A 173 8.48 3.51 8.51
N PRO A 174 8.01 2.43 9.17
CA PRO A 174 8.47 2.04 10.50
C PRO A 174 9.92 1.57 10.49
N LYS A 175 10.55 1.60 11.66
CA LYS A 175 11.62 0.64 11.99
C LYS A 175 10.96 -0.45 12.83
N LEU A 176 10.95 -1.68 12.33
CA LEU A 176 10.35 -2.81 13.04
C LEU A 176 11.30 -3.31 14.13
N SER A 177 10.75 -3.72 15.27
CA SER A 177 11.52 -4.47 16.28
C SER A 177 11.75 -5.91 15.81
N GLN A 178 12.71 -6.63 16.43
CA GLN A 178 12.95 -8.04 16.09
C GLN A 178 11.68 -8.90 16.23
N THR A 179 10.86 -8.63 17.24
CA THR A 179 9.56 -9.30 17.42
C THR A 179 8.61 -9.03 16.25
N GLN A 180 8.54 -7.79 15.78
CA GLN A 180 7.69 -7.43 14.65
C GLN A 180 8.19 -8.00 13.33
N VAL A 181 9.51 -8.07 13.14
CA VAL A 181 10.12 -8.77 12.01
C VAL A 181 9.72 -10.25 12.01
N GLY A 182 9.78 -10.92 13.16
CA GLY A 182 9.31 -12.30 13.31
C GLY A 182 7.83 -12.47 12.96
N LEU A 183 6.95 -11.62 13.50
CA LEU A 183 5.51 -11.65 13.20
C LEU A 183 5.21 -11.42 11.71
N LEU A 184 5.91 -10.49 11.07
CA LEU A 184 5.75 -10.22 9.64
C LEU A 184 6.28 -11.38 8.78
N SER A 185 7.40 -11.99 9.18
CA SER A 185 7.95 -13.18 8.52
C SER A 185 6.98 -14.37 8.59
N ASP A 186 6.42 -14.63 9.78
CA ASP A 186 5.41 -15.68 9.97
C ASP A 186 4.15 -15.41 9.14
N PHE A 187 3.73 -14.15 9.03
CA PHE A 187 2.60 -13.75 8.18
C PHE A 187 2.87 -14.04 6.70
N ILE A 188 4.05 -13.64 6.19
CA ILE A 188 4.44 -13.89 4.80
C ILE A 188 4.50 -15.40 4.55
N HIS A 189 5.15 -16.17 5.42
CA HIS A 189 5.24 -17.63 5.26
C HIS A 189 3.88 -18.32 5.27
N LYS A 190 2.95 -17.89 6.13
CA LYS A 190 1.58 -18.44 6.16
C LYS A 190 0.79 -18.13 4.89
N ALA A 191 0.96 -16.93 4.32
CA ALA A 191 0.29 -16.55 3.08
C ALA A 191 0.82 -17.32 1.85
N MET A 192 2.02 -17.91 1.96
CA MET A 192 2.67 -18.65 0.87
C MET A 192 2.32 -20.15 0.83
N GLN A 193 1.63 -20.68 1.85
CA GLN A 193 1.21 -22.08 1.96
C GLN A 193 -0.14 -22.30 1.29
#